data_AF-A0A967H7R6-F1
#
_entry.id   AF-A0A967H7R6-F1
#
_cell.length_a   1.000
_cell.length_b   1.000
_cell.length_c   1.000
_cell.angle_alpha   90.00
_cell.angle_beta   90.00
_cell.angle_gamma   90.00
#
_symmetry.space_group_name_H-M   'P 1'
#
loop_
_entity.id
_entity.type
_entity.pdbx_description
1 polymer ?
#
loop_
_entity_poly.entity_id
_entity_poly.type
_entity_poly.pdbx_seq_one_letter_code
_entity_poly.pdbx_strand_id
1 'polypeptide(L)' 'KRLARASFDRAAESYDQAAILQREVADRILERLDYIRLKPQRILDVGSGTGYTLLPLAARYTGSEIWAM' A
#
# COMPACT_ATOMS: atom_id res chain seq x y z
N LYS A 1 -6.47 7.04 11.78
CA LYS A 1 -5.38 6.16 11.30
C LYS A 1 -4.91 5.17 12.39
N ARG A 2 -5.81 4.35 12.96
CA ARG A 2 -5.47 3.36 14.02
C ARG A 2 -6.18 2.01 13.87
N LEU A 3 -7.26 1.97 13.07
CA LEU A 3 -8.10 0.79 12.88
C LEU A 3 -7.48 -0.24 11.92
N ALA A 4 -6.69 0.20 10.92
CA ALA A 4 -6.01 -0.68 9.98
C ALA A 4 -4.96 -1.57 10.65
N ARG A 5 -4.09 -1.01 11.51
CA ARG A 5 -3.13 -1.80 12.31
C ARG A 5 -3.85 -2.81 13.21
N ALA A 6 -4.89 -2.37 13.93
CA ALA A 6 -5.60 -3.21 14.89
C ALA A 6 -6.37 -4.40 14.27
N SER A 7 -6.71 -4.36 12.98
CA SER A 7 -7.36 -5.49 12.30
C SER A 7 -6.35 -6.53 11.81
N PHE A 8 -5.10 -6.13 11.53
CA PHE A 8 -4.00 -7.04 11.19
C PHE A 8 -3.29 -7.59 12.44
N ASP A 9 -3.13 -6.78 13.49
CA ASP A 9 -2.52 -7.18 14.77
C ASP A 9 -3.33 -8.28 15.49
N ARG A 10 -4.64 -8.41 15.21
CA ARG A 10 -5.53 -9.40 15.85
C ARG A 10 -5.42 -10.82 15.25
N ALA A 11 -4.70 -11.00 14.14
CA ALA A 11 -4.57 -12.28 13.42
C ALA A 11 -3.17 -12.92 13.56
N ALA A 12 -2.36 -12.47 14.52
CA ALA A 12 -0.91 -12.55 14.50
C ALA A 12 -0.22 -13.93 14.68
N GLU A 13 -0.92 -15.03 14.96
CA GLU A 13 -0.22 -16.31 15.24
C GLU A 13 0.09 -17.18 14.01
N SER A 14 -0.61 -17.03 12.87
CA SER A 14 -0.34 -17.78 11.63
C SER A 14 0.08 -16.89 10.45
N TYR A 15 0.31 -15.59 10.70
CA TYR A 15 0.28 -14.54 9.69
C TYR A 15 1.66 -14.04 9.21
N ASP A 16 2.78 -14.38 9.85
CA ASP A 16 4.09 -13.84 9.45
C ASP A 16 4.44 -14.13 7.97
N GLN A 17 4.15 -15.34 7.49
CA GLN A 17 4.34 -15.68 6.07
C GLN A 17 3.38 -14.90 5.14
N ALA A 18 2.14 -14.68 5.56
CA ALA A 18 1.15 -13.93 4.78
C ALA A 18 1.49 -12.43 4.75
N ALA A 19 1.99 -11.87 5.87
CA ALA A 19 2.48 -10.51 5.97
C ALA A 19 3.72 -10.28 5.10
N ILE A 20 4.64 -11.25 5.05
CA ILE A 20 5.81 -11.21 4.17
C ILE A 20 5.38 -11.23 2.71
N LEU A 21 4.52 -12.18 2.33
CA LEU A 21 4.03 -12.27 0.95
C LEU A 21 3.29 -11.00 0.51
N GLN A 22 2.46 -10.43 1.39
CA GLN A 22 1.75 -9.18 1.08
C GLN A 22 2.71 -8.01 0.84
N ARG A 23 3.78 -7.89 1.63
CA ARG A 23 4.80 -6.85 1.42
C ARG A 23 5.55 -7.05 0.12
N GLU A 24 6.01 -8.27 -0.16
CA GLU A 24 6.69 -8.60 -1.42
C GLU A 24 5.81 -8.29 -2.64
N VAL A 25 4.52 -8.61 -2.58
CA VAL A 25 3.58 -8.27 -3.66
C VAL A 25 3.42 -6.75 -3.79
N ALA A 26 3.29 -6.04 -2.67
CA ALA A 26 3.17 -4.58 -2.66
C ALA A 26 4.41 -3.91 -3.25
N ASP A 27 5.61 -4.34 -2.85
CA ASP A 27 6.89 -3.81 -3.34
C ASP A 27 7.01 -4.01 -4.85
N ARG A 28 6.71 -5.22 -5.36
CA ARG A 28 6.72 -5.49 -6.81
C ARG A 28 5.71 -4.66 -7.58
N ILE A 29 4.55 -4.36 -7.01
CA ILE A 29 3.55 -3.48 -7.64
C ILE A 29 4.08 -2.05 -7.69
N LEU A 30 4.70 -1.56 -6.62
CA LEU A 30 5.31 -0.23 -6.57
C LEU A 30 6.45 -0.09 -7.59
N GLU A 31 7.32 -1.10 -7.69
CA GLU A 31 8.39 -1.17 -8.70
C GLU A 31 7.83 -1.12 -10.13
N ARG A 32 6.71 -1.78 -10.41
CA ARG A 32 6.08 -1.71 -11.74
C ARG A 32 5.67 -0.28 -12.12
N LEU A 33 5.37 0.57 -11.14
CA LEU A 33 5.07 1.98 -11.40
C LEU A 33 6.29 2.75 -11.93
N ASP A 34 7.52 2.25 -11.75
CA ASP A 34 8.76 2.83 -12.32
C ASP A 34 8.70 2.95 -13.85
N TYR A 35 8.03 2.00 -14.50
CA TYR A 35 7.84 1.99 -15.95
C TYR A 35 6.63 2.84 -16.40
N ILE A 36 5.77 3.25 -15.47
CA ILE A 36 4.58 4.05 -15.74
C ILE A 36 4.92 5.54 -15.63
N ARG A 37 4.81 6.25 -16.76
CA ARG A 37 5.08 7.70 -16.84
C ARG A 37 3.84 8.58 -16.62
N LEU A 38 2.74 7.99 -16.18
CA LEU A 38 1.52 8.73 -15.87
C LEU A 38 1.76 9.69 -14.71
N LYS A 39 1.14 10.87 -14.79
CA LYS A 39 1.09 11.86 -13.70
C LYS A 39 -0.36 12.02 -13.25
N PRO A 40 -0.92 11.02 -12.54
CA PRO A 40 -2.32 11.05 -12.14
C PRO A 40 -2.56 12.20 -11.16
N GLN A 41 -3.71 12.87 -11.24
CA GLN A 41 -4.10 13.84 -10.21
C GLN A 41 -4.76 13.17 -9.00
N ARG A 42 -5.34 11.98 -9.19
CA ARG A 42 -6.02 11.19 -8.15
C ARG A 42 -5.61 9.74 -8.25
N ILE A 43 -5.35 9.12 -7.10
CA ILE A 43 -4.96 7.71 -6.97
C ILE A 43 -5.89 7.09 -5.94
N LEU A 44 -6.49 5.95 -6.27
CA LEU A 44 -7.27 5.14 -5.35
C LEU A 44 -6.55 3.82 -5.12
N ASP A 45 -6.17 3.57 -3.87
CA ASP A 45 -5.61 2.30 -3.42
C ASP A 45 -6.72 1.44 -2.81
N VAL A 46 -7.07 0.35 -3.51
CA VAL A 46 -8.14 -0.57 -3.11
C VAL A 46 -7.50 -1.80 -2.48
N GLY A 47 -7.72 -2.01 -1.18
CA GLY A 47 -7.06 -3.11 -0.45
C GLY A 47 -5.73 -2.70 0.16
N SER A 48 -5.57 -1.41 0.48
CA SER A 48 -4.35 -0.84 1.07
C SER A 48 -3.95 -1.50 2.40
N GLY A 49 -4.86 -2.25 3.03
CA GLY A 49 -4.61 -3.04 4.23
C GLY A 49 -4.11 -2.16 5.37
N THR A 50 -2.83 -2.33 5.75
CA THR A 50 -2.16 -1.52 6.78
C THR A 50 -1.74 -0.12 6.31
N GLY A 51 -1.91 0.18 5.01
CA GLY A 51 -1.49 1.42 4.37
C GLY A 51 -0.01 1.43 3.94
N TYR A 52 0.61 0.26 3.82
CA TYR A 52 2.03 0.10 3.48
C TYR A 52 2.42 0.80 2.17
N THR A 53 1.55 0.74 1.17
CA THR A 53 1.72 1.32 -0.18
C THR A 53 1.51 2.85 -0.23
N LEU A 54 0.86 3.44 0.77
CA LEU A 54 0.42 4.85 0.72
C LEU A 54 1.58 5.84 0.81
N LEU A 55 2.58 5.57 1.67
CA LEU A 55 3.75 6.44 1.80
C LEU A 55 4.62 6.42 0.53
N PRO A 56 4.98 5.25 -0.03
CA PRO A 56 5.67 5.18 -1.32
C PRO A 56 4.91 5.87 -2.45
N LEU A 57 3.58 5.68 -2.53
CA LEU A 57 2.74 6.35 -3.53
C LEU A 57 2.76 7.89 -3.37
N ALA A 58 2.66 8.40 -2.15
CA ALA A 58 2.73 9.83 -1.87
C ALA A 58 4.10 10.44 -2.21
N ALA A 59 5.18 9.71 -1.94
CA ALA A 59 6.53 10.14 -2.29
C ALA A 59 6.75 10.17 -3.82
N ARG A 60 6.21 9.18 -4.54
CA ARG A 60 6.30 9.11 -6.00
C ARG A 60 5.46 10.17 -6.70
N TYR A 61 4.26 10.42 -6.19
CA TYR A 61 3.27 11.29 -6.81
C TYR A 61 2.92 12.47 -5.91
N THR A 62 3.87 13.38 -5.73
CA THR A 62 3.82 14.47 -4.74
C THR A 62 2.70 15.49 -4.95
N GLY A 63 2.08 15.53 -6.13
CA GLY A 63 0.96 16.43 -6.46
C GLY A 63 -0.40 15.72 -6.56
N SER A 64 -0.47 14.45 -6.18
CA SER A 64 -1.67 13.63 -6.37
C SER A 64 -2.45 13.48 -5.08
N GLU A 65 -3.78 13.51 -5.20
CA GLU A 65 -4.67 13.18 -4.09
C GLU A 65 -4.82 11.65 -4.00
N ILE A 66 -4.45 11.08 -2.85
CA ILE A 66 -4.44 9.64 -2.63
C ILE A 66 -5.59 9.26 -1.68
N TRP A 67 -6.47 8.39 -2.17
CA TRP A 67 -7.57 7.78 -1.45
C TRP A 67 -7.24 6.32 -1.16
N ALA A 68 -7.63 5.82 -0.01
CA ALA A 68 -7.36 4.44 0.40
C ALA A 68 -8.60 3.85 1.05
N MET A 69 -8.95 2.62 0.64
CA MET A 69 -10.05 1.84 1.22
C MET A 69 -9.60 0.45 1.67
#